data_AF-A0A1Z1WLQ0-F1
#
_entry.id   AF-A0A1Z1WLQ0-F1
#
_cell.length_a   1.000
_cell.length_b   1.000
_cell.length_c   1.000
_cell.angle_alpha   90.00
_cell.angle_beta   90.00
_cell.angle_gamma   90.00
#
_symmetry.space_group_name_H-M   'P 1'
#
loop_
_entity.id
_entity.type
_entity.pdbx_description
1 polymer ?
#
loop_
_entity_poly.entity_id
_entity_poly.type
_entity_poly.pdbx_seq_one_letter_code
_entity_poly.pdbx_strand_id
1 'polypeptide(L)'
;MPDERGAAADKREAAADDREAAADEREAAADKREAAADQREAAADAWQDKLAAQEQHLDARRRAAGDPTPSIRQRSYEHIGRSRQLLAASQERLDRSEAALHRSDAADQREQDAVNRETDAAIKEMVARGPVPLKALRARADLLRERAVAAAEALARAEDALAEHHGEHHRTRQEAAHRHRTAQAHAAAETLRATGEPPKDAR
;
A
#
# COMPACT_ATOMS: atom_id res chain seq x y z
N MET A 1 32.40 -21.84 5.87
CA MET A 1 31.03 -22.41 5.83
C MET A 1 29.99 -21.31 6.10
N PRO A 2 29.67 -20.45 5.11
CA PRO A 2 28.66 -19.40 5.24
C PRO A 2 27.24 -19.85 4.79
N ASP A 3 27.13 -20.83 3.89
CA ASP A 3 25.87 -21.21 3.23
C ASP A 3 24.82 -21.84 4.16
N GLU A 4 25.21 -22.71 5.09
CA GLU A 4 24.25 -23.39 5.96
C GLU A 4 23.56 -22.44 6.96
N ARG A 5 24.26 -21.36 7.35
CA ARG A 5 23.69 -20.34 8.24
C ARG A 5 22.72 -19.43 7.50
N GLY A 6 22.98 -19.12 6.22
CA GLY A 6 22.07 -18.38 5.35
C GLY A 6 20.77 -19.15 5.13
N ALA A 7 20.86 -20.40 4.67
CA ALA A 7 19.68 -21.23 4.43
C ALA A 7 18.83 -21.50 5.70
N ALA A 8 19.45 -21.52 6.88
CA ALA A 8 18.73 -21.63 8.15
C ALA A 8 18.03 -20.32 8.55
N ALA A 9 18.57 -19.16 8.18
CA ALA A 9 17.94 -17.87 8.40
C ALA A 9 16.72 -17.70 7.49
N ASP A 10 16.87 -17.99 6.18
CA ASP A 10 15.79 -17.88 5.19
C ASP A 10 14.59 -18.77 5.56
N LYS A 11 14.85 -19.99 6.06
CA LYS A 11 13.79 -20.88 6.54
C LYS A 11 13.06 -20.35 7.77
N ARG A 12 13.75 -19.65 8.66
CA ARG A 12 13.12 -19.04 9.85
C ARG A 12 12.29 -17.82 9.47
N GLU A 13 12.73 -17.06 8.48
CA GLU A 13 12.01 -15.92 7.92
C GLU A 13 10.72 -16.39 7.24
N ALA A 14 10.79 -17.35 6.32
CA ALA A 14 9.61 -17.94 5.70
C ALA A 14 8.61 -18.51 6.74
N ALA A 15 9.12 -19.19 7.77
CA ALA A 15 8.27 -19.69 8.86
C ALA A 15 7.72 -18.59 9.78
N ALA A 16 8.30 -17.39 9.79
CA ALA A 16 7.73 -16.23 10.45
C ALA A 16 6.60 -15.63 9.61
N ASP A 17 6.82 -15.46 8.31
CA ASP A 17 5.83 -14.95 7.37
C ASP A 17 4.58 -15.85 7.32
N ASP A 18 4.75 -17.17 7.29
CA ASP A 18 3.64 -18.13 7.36
C ASP A 18 2.82 -17.99 8.65
N ARG A 19 3.49 -17.71 9.79
CA ARG A 19 2.81 -17.51 11.08
C ARG A 19 2.06 -16.18 11.12
N GLU A 20 2.60 -15.16 10.47
CA GLU A 20 1.99 -13.83 10.35
C GLU A 20 0.72 -13.92 9.48
N ALA A 21 0.82 -14.52 8.29
CA ALA A 21 -0.35 -14.76 7.43
C ALA A 21 -1.46 -15.56 8.15
N ALA A 22 -1.08 -16.60 8.91
CA ALA A 22 -2.03 -17.37 9.71
C ALA A 22 -2.62 -16.59 10.90
N ALA A 23 -1.93 -15.55 11.40
CA ALA A 23 -2.48 -14.64 12.40
C ALA A 23 -3.53 -13.72 11.77
N ASP A 24 -3.23 -13.15 10.61
CA ASP A 24 -4.13 -12.23 9.89
C ASP A 24 -5.42 -12.93 9.45
N GLU A 25 -5.33 -14.19 8.98
CA GLU A 25 -6.52 -14.99 8.65
C GLU A 25 -7.42 -15.22 9.88
N ARG A 26 -6.82 -15.47 11.06
CA ARG A 26 -7.57 -15.66 12.30
C ARG A 26 -8.22 -14.36 12.77
N GLU A 27 -7.56 -13.23 12.58
CA GLU A 27 -8.08 -11.90 12.87
C GLU A 27 -9.28 -11.57 11.98
N ALA A 28 -9.14 -11.74 10.66
CA ALA A 28 -10.25 -11.56 9.71
C ALA A 28 -11.46 -12.48 10.02
N ALA A 29 -11.21 -13.70 10.49
CA ALA A 29 -12.26 -14.61 10.93
C ALA A 29 -12.91 -14.20 12.26
N ALA A 30 -12.18 -13.54 13.16
CA ALA A 30 -12.73 -12.97 14.38
C ALA A 30 -13.65 -11.79 14.06
N ASP A 31 -13.23 -10.87 13.19
CA ASP A 31 -14.01 -9.68 12.82
C ASP A 31 -15.32 -10.06 12.13
N LYS A 32 -15.30 -11.08 11.25
CA LYS A 32 -16.53 -11.63 10.66
C LYS A 32 -17.50 -12.17 11.69
N ARG A 33 -17.00 -12.86 12.72
CA ARG A 33 -17.83 -13.40 13.80
C ARG A 33 -18.43 -12.29 14.66
N GLU A 34 -17.66 -11.24 14.90
CA GLU A 34 -18.09 -10.05 15.64
C GLU A 34 -19.19 -9.30 14.89
N ALA A 35 -18.98 -9.00 13.60
CA ALA A 35 -20.00 -8.38 12.76
C ALA A 35 -21.31 -9.21 12.71
N ALA A 36 -21.20 -10.54 12.66
CA ALA A 36 -22.37 -11.42 12.71
C ALA A 36 -23.06 -11.42 14.09
N ALA A 37 -22.31 -11.23 15.18
CA ALA A 37 -22.89 -11.09 16.51
C ALA A 37 -23.66 -9.77 16.63
N ASP A 38 -23.10 -8.67 16.14
CA ASP A 38 -23.75 -7.35 16.18
C ASP A 38 -25.04 -7.33 15.38
N GLN A 39 -25.08 -8.01 14.23
CA GLN A 39 -26.32 -8.17 13.44
C GLN A 39 -27.39 -8.95 14.20
N ARG A 40 -27.02 -10.03 14.90
CA ARG A 40 -27.97 -10.81 15.71
C ARG A 40 -28.50 -10.00 16.88
N GLU A 41 -27.64 -9.20 17.50
CA GLU A 41 -28.01 -8.33 18.60
C GLU A 41 -28.98 -7.23 18.15
N ALA A 42 -28.69 -6.55 17.04
CA ALA A 42 -29.59 -5.56 16.45
C ALA A 42 -30.96 -6.16 16.08
N ALA A 43 -30.98 -7.40 15.57
CA ALA A 43 -32.23 -8.11 15.28
C ALA A 43 -33.01 -8.46 16.56
N ALA A 44 -32.31 -8.84 17.63
CA ALA A 44 -32.91 -9.13 18.93
C ALA A 44 -33.51 -7.86 19.57
N ASP A 45 -32.78 -6.75 19.55
CA ASP A 45 -33.23 -5.44 20.05
C ASP A 45 -34.50 -5.00 19.29
N ALA A 46 -34.50 -5.09 17.96
CA ALA A 46 -35.67 -4.76 17.15
C ALA A 46 -36.88 -5.68 17.42
N TRP A 47 -36.65 -6.95 17.76
CA TRP A 47 -37.71 -7.87 18.14
C TRP A 47 -38.29 -7.55 19.53
N GLN A 48 -37.43 -7.19 20.49
CA GLN A 48 -37.86 -6.76 21.82
C GLN A 48 -38.71 -5.49 21.76
N ASP A 49 -38.36 -4.52 20.93
CA ASP A 49 -39.13 -3.29 20.75
C ASP A 49 -40.53 -3.58 20.18
N LYS A 50 -40.62 -4.49 19.20
CA LYS A 50 -41.92 -4.92 18.64
C LYS A 50 -42.78 -5.60 19.70
N LEU A 51 -42.18 -6.48 20.51
CA LEU A 51 -42.90 -7.17 21.58
C LEU A 51 -43.40 -6.19 22.64
N ALA A 52 -42.58 -5.22 23.03
CA ALA A 52 -42.96 -4.17 23.98
C ALA A 52 -44.12 -3.31 23.43
N ALA A 53 -44.10 -2.96 22.15
CA ALA A 53 -45.20 -2.23 21.51
C ALA A 53 -46.50 -3.06 21.47
N GLN A 54 -46.40 -4.36 21.16
CA GLN A 54 -47.55 -5.27 21.16
C GLN A 54 -48.15 -5.43 22.57
N GLU A 55 -47.30 -5.57 23.59
CA GLU A 55 -47.71 -5.64 24.99
C GLU A 55 -48.47 -4.38 25.40
N GLN A 56 -47.95 -3.19 25.07
CA GLN A 56 -48.64 -1.91 25.35
C GLN A 56 -50.01 -1.84 24.68
N HIS A 57 -50.13 -2.33 23.44
CA HIS A 57 -51.39 -2.36 22.72
C HIS A 57 -52.42 -3.28 23.39
N LEU A 58 -52.00 -4.49 23.81
CA LEU A 58 -52.86 -5.43 24.53
C LEU A 58 -53.30 -4.87 25.88
N ASP A 59 -52.39 -4.21 26.59
CA ASP A 59 -52.67 -3.53 27.86
C ASP A 59 -53.71 -2.42 27.70
N ALA A 60 -53.63 -1.63 26.62
CA ALA A 60 -54.62 -0.61 26.30
C ALA A 60 -56.01 -1.23 26.04
N ARG A 61 -56.07 -2.35 25.30
CA ARG A 61 -57.32 -3.07 25.04
C ARG A 61 -57.93 -3.67 26.31
N ARG A 62 -57.12 -4.27 27.19
CA ARG A 62 -57.57 -4.79 28.49
C ARG A 62 -58.16 -3.68 29.36
N ARG A 63 -57.48 -2.53 29.42
CA ARG A 63 -58.00 -1.34 30.12
C ARG A 63 -59.36 -0.90 29.58
N ALA A 64 -59.54 -0.89 28.27
CA ALA A 64 -60.82 -0.54 27.64
C ALA A 64 -61.93 -1.57 27.93
N ALA A 65 -61.57 -2.84 28.11
CA ALA A 65 -62.50 -3.92 28.47
C ALA A 65 -62.80 -4.01 29.98
N GLY A 66 -62.13 -3.23 30.82
CA GLY A 66 -62.26 -3.31 32.29
C GLY A 66 -61.48 -4.46 32.92
N ASP A 67 -60.62 -5.14 32.15
CA ASP A 67 -59.78 -6.22 32.66
C ASP A 67 -58.64 -5.66 33.55
N PRO A 68 -58.23 -6.39 34.59
CA PRO A 68 -57.12 -5.99 35.43
C PRO A 68 -55.81 -5.93 34.62
N THR A 69 -55.13 -4.78 34.71
CA THR A 69 -53.78 -4.57 34.13
C THR A 69 -52.75 -4.42 35.25
N PRO A 70 -51.45 -4.71 34.99
CA PRO A 70 -50.39 -4.52 35.98
C PRO A 70 -50.41 -3.12 36.60
N SER A 71 -50.09 -3.02 37.89
CA SER A 71 -50.05 -1.73 38.58
C SER A 71 -48.95 -0.81 38.02
N ILE A 72 -49.09 0.50 38.19
CA ILE A 72 -48.05 1.47 37.78
C ILE A 72 -46.70 1.12 38.43
N ARG A 73 -46.71 0.75 39.71
CA ARG A 73 -45.48 0.35 40.44
C ARG A 73 -44.83 -0.89 39.84
N GLN A 74 -45.63 -1.90 39.48
CA GLN A 74 -45.13 -3.12 38.84
C GLN A 74 -44.48 -2.78 37.47
N ARG A 75 -45.15 -1.96 36.65
CA ARG A 75 -44.59 -1.49 35.37
C ARG A 75 -43.29 -0.70 35.54
N SER A 76 -43.19 0.12 36.59
CA SER A 76 -41.94 0.83 36.89
C SER A 76 -40.79 -0.14 37.20
N TYR A 77 -41.03 -1.20 37.98
CA TYR A 77 -40.00 -2.21 38.27
C TYR A 77 -39.60 -3.00 37.02
N GLU A 78 -40.56 -3.40 36.19
CA GLU A 78 -40.29 -4.08 34.92
C GLU A 78 -39.47 -3.19 33.98
N HIS A 79 -39.80 -1.90 33.90
CA HIS A 79 -39.05 -0.94 33.10
C HIS A 79 -37.61 -0.78 33.59
N ILE A 80 -37.41 -0.62 34.91
CA ILE A 80 -36.07 -0.56 35.52
C ILE A 80 -35.28 -1.84 35.24
N GLY A 81 -35.94 -3.01 35.31
CA GLY A 81 -35.34 -4.30 34.97
C GLY A 81 -34.83 -4.34 33.52
N ARG A 82 -35.67 -3.92 32.56
CA ARG A 82 -35.29 -3.81 31.15
C ARG A 82 -34.14 -2.82 30.94
N SER A 83 -34.20 -1.64 31.55
CA SER A 83 -33.11 -0.65 31.47
C SER A 83 -31.79 -1.19 31.99
N ARG A 84 -31.79 -1.98 33.08
CA ARG A 84 -30.58 -2.63 33.59
C ARG A 84 -30.02 -3.67 32.63
N GLN A 85 -30.88 -4.45 31.97
CA GLN A 85 -30.47 -5.43 30.96
C GLN A 85 -29.85 -4.73 29.74
N LEU A 86 -30.44 -3.63 29.27
CA LEU A 86 -29.88 -2.84 28.17
C LEU A 86 -28.51 -2.25 28.50
N LEU A 87 -28.32 -1.76 29.74
CA LEU A 87 -27.01 -1.27 30.19
C LEU A 87 -25.97 -2.39 30.24
N ALA A 88 -26.33 -3.58 30.72
CA ALA A 88 -25.44 -4.73 30.73
C ALA A 88 -25.03 -5.15 29.31
N ALA A 89 -25.99 -5.26 28.38
CA ALA A 89 -25.69 -5.54 26.97
C ALA A 89 -24.81 -4.46 26.34
N SER A 90 -25.06 -3.18 26.67
CA SER A 90 -24.22 -2.09 26.21
C SER A 90 -22.79 -2.18 26.74
N GLN A 91 -22.59 -2.62 27.99
CA GLN A 91 -21.26 -2.84 28.54
C GLN A 91 -20.55 -3.98 27.80
N GLU A 92 -21.23 -5.11 27.57
CA GLU A 92 -20.67 -6.23 26.82
C GLU A 92 -20.27 -5.84 25.38
N ARG A 93 -21.04 -4.95 24.73
CA ARG A 93 -20.68 -4.36 23.42
C ARG A 93 -19.40 -3.52 23.50
N LEU A 94 -19.27 -2.68 24.53
CA LEU A 94 -18.08 -1.86 24.73
C LEU A 94 -16.85 -2.72 24.99
N ASP A 95 -16.96 -3.73 25.86
CA ASP A 95 -15.86 -4.65 26.16
C ASP A 95 -15.39 -5.38 24.90
N ARG A 96 -16.33 -5.78 24.02
CA ARG A 96 -16.00 -6.37 22.71
C ARG A 96 -15.29 -5.39 21.78
N SER A 97 -15.81 -4.17 21.67
CA SER A 97 -15.19 -3.11 20.86
C SER A 97 -13.78 -2.74 21.35
N GLU A 98 -13.57 -2.66 22.67
CA GLU A 98 -12.26 -2.44 23.28
C GLU A 98 -11.30 -3.59 22.94
N ALA A 99 -11.77 -4.84 23.08
CA ALA A 99 -10.98 -6.01 22.68
C ALA A 99 -10.68 -6.03 21.18
N ALA A 100 -11.55 -5.50 20.32
CA ALA A 100 -11.31 -5.37 18.89
C ALA A 100 -10.24 -4.32 18.58
N LEU A 101 -10.29 -3.16 19.24
CA LEU A 101 -9.26 -2.12 19.13
C LEU A 101 -7.89 -2.65 19.56
N HIS A 102 -7.81 -3.37 20.69
CA HIS A 102 -6.54 -3.97 21.11
C HIS A 102 -5.96 -4.98 20.12
N ARG A 103 -6.80 -5.71 19.38
CA ARG A 103 -6.33 -6.60 18.31
C ARG A 103 -5.76 -5.80 17.15
N SER A 104 -6.48 -4.75 16.73
CA SER A 104 -6.01 -3.82 15.68
C SER A 104 -4.68 -3.17 16.06
N ASP A 105 -4.55 -2.62 17.28
CA ASP A 105 -3.30 -2.01 17.74
C ASP A 105 -2.13 -3.02 17.71
N ALA A 106 -2.41 -4.27 18.09
CA ALA A 106 -1.42 -5.34 18.03
C ALA A 106 -1.08 -5.75 16.60
N ALA A 107 -2.00 -5.60 15.63
CA ALA A 107 -1.74 -5.82 14.21
C ALA A 107 -0.86 -4.70 13.63
N ASP A 108 -1.22 -3.45 13.89
CA ASP A 108 -0.46 -2.27 13.45
C ASP A 108 0.99 -2.31 13.97
N GLN A 109 1.18 -2.75 15.23
CA GLN A 109 2.52 -2.91 15.78
C GLN A 109 3.34 -3.99 15.06
N ARG A 110 2.73 -5.11 14.65
CA ARG A 110 3.43 -6.16 13.89
C ARG A 110 3.86 -5.63 12.52
N GLU A 111 2.97 -4.91 11.84
CA GLU A 111 3.27 -4.28 10.55
C GLU A 111 4.44 -3.29 10.70
N GLN A 112 4.40 -2.43 11.71
CA GLN A 112 5.48 -1.49 11.97
C GLN A 112 6.82 -2.19 12.26
N ASP A 113 6.80 -3.29 13.02
CA ASP A 113 7.97 -4.10 13.29
C ASP A 113 8.52 -4.77 12.01
N ALA A 114 7.65 -5.18 11.09
CA ALA A 114 8.06 -5.70 9.77
C ALA A 114 8.73 -4.61 8.93
N VAL A 115 8.14 -3.42 8.83
CA VAL A 115 8.72 -2.26 8.12
C VAL A 115 10.07 -1.87 8.72
N ASN A 116 10.20 -1.88 10.05
CA ASN A 116 11.46 -1.58 10.73
C ASN A 116 12.54 -2.61 10.37
N ARG A 117 12.20 -3.91 10.34
CA ARG A 117 13.13 -4.98 9.95
C ARG A 117 13.61 -4.81 8.51
N GLU A 118 12.71 -4.53 7.57
CA GLU A 118 13.06 -4.29 6.16
C GLU A 118 13.94 -3.05 6.00
N THR A 119 13.61 -1.97 6.72
CA THR A 119 14.40 -0.73 6.72
C THR A 119 15.82 -0.99 7.21
N ASP A 120 15.98 -1.73 8.32
CA ASP A 120 17.29 -2.10 8.84
C ASP A 120 18.07 -2.99 7.86
N ALA A 121 17.40 -3.92 7.19
CA ALA A 121 18.01 -4.77 6.17
C ALA A 121 18.50 -3.94 4.98
N ALA A 122 17.68 -3.01 4.47
CA ALA A 122 18.04 -2.09 3.39
C ALA A 122 19.23 -1.20 3.76
N ILE A 123 19.24 -0.65 4.98
CA ILE A 123 20.36 0.15 5.49
C ILE A 123 21.64 -0.70 5.53
N LYS A 124 21.57 -1.93 6.06
CA LYS A 124 22.73 -2.85 6.09
C LYS A 124 23.23 -3.18 4.68
N GLU A 125 22.34 -3.41 3.73
CA GLU A 125 22.71 -3.65 2.33
C GLU A 125 23.40 -2.42 1.73
N MET A 126 22.86 -1.22 1.94
CA MET A 126 23.47 0.03 1.48
C MET A 126 24.87 0.22 2.07
N VAL A 127 25.04 -0.04 3.37
CA VAL A 127 26.35 0.03 4.04
C VAL A 127 27.32 -1.02 3.48
N ALA A 128 26.86 -2.26 3.28
CA ALA A 128 27.67 -3.34 2.74
C ALA A 128 28.09 -3.09 1.28
N ARG A 129 27.21 -2.48 0.48
CA ARG A 129 27.50 -2.07 -0.90
C ARG A 129 28.56 -0.97 -0.97
N GLY A 130 28.69 -0.20 0.10
CA GLY A 130 29.67 0.88 0.24
C GLY A 130 29.39 2.08 -0.69
N PRO A 131 30.12 3.19 -0.50
CA PRO A 131 30.03 4.32 -1.43
C PRO A 131 30.55 3.90 -2.80
N VAL A 132 29.77 4.13 -3.85
CA VAL A 132 30.23 3.90 -5.23
C VAL A 132 31.48 4.74 -5.46
N PRO A 133 32.65 4.14 -5.75
CA PRO A 133 33.88 4.89 -5.87
C PRO A 133 33.73 5.96 -6.96
N LEU A 134 34.18 7.19 -6.69
CA LEU A 134 34.14 8.29 -7.66
C LEU A 134 34.75 7.89 -9.02
N LYS A 135 35.77 7.02 -9.00
CA LYS A 135 36.39 6.44 -10.19
C LYS A 135 35.42 5.57 -11.00
N ALA A 136 34.57 4.78 -10.35
CA ALA A 136 33.57 3.95 -11.01
C ALA A 136 32.44 4.81 -11.61
N LEU A 137 32.03 5.88 -10.91
CA LEU A 137 31.07 6.84 -11.44
C LEU A 137 31.62 7.59 -12.67
N ARG A 138 32.89 8.02 -12.63
CA ARG A 138 33.58 8.63 -13.78
C ARG A 138 33.67 7.67 -14.96
N ALA A 139 34.14 6.44 -14.74
CA ALA A 139 34.23 5.43 -15.80
C ALA A 139 32.86 5.13 -16.43
N ARG A 140 31.78 5.12 -15.63
CA ARG A 140 30.41 4.95 -16.14
C ARG A 140 29.94 6.16 -16.93
N ALA A 141 30.26 7.38 -16.49
CA ALA A 141 29.95 8.60 -17.23
C ALA A 141 30.69 8.63 -18.58
N ASP A 142 31.97 8.24 -18.60
CA ASP A 142 32.78 8.16 -19.82
C ASP A 142 32.21 7.13 -20.80
N LEU A 143 31.86 5.93 -20.32
CA LEU A 143 31.21 4.90 -21.15
C LEU A 143 29.87 5.39 -21.73
N LEU A 144 29.08 6.13 -20.95
CA LEU A 144 27.81 6.70 -21.43
C LEU A 144 28.05 7.78 -22.49
N ARG A 145 29.09 8.61 -22.33
CA ARG A 145 29.47 9.61 -23.35
C ARG A 145 29.92 8.93 -24.64
N GLU A 146 30.77 7.90 -24.56
CA GLU A 146 31.21 7.14 -25.73
C GLU A 146 30.02 6.55 -26.49
N ARG A 147 29.06 5.95 -25.77
CA ARG A 147 27.83 5.43 -26.37
C ARG A 147 26.98 6.52 -27.01
N ALA A 148 26.86 7.68 -26.37
CA ALA A 148 26.09 8.81 -26.90
C ALA A 148 26.74 9.39 -28.17
N VAL A 149 28.07 9.51 -28.20
CA VAL A 149 28.83 9.90 -29.39
C VAL A 149 28.60 8.90 -30.53
N ALA A 150 28.74 7.61 -30.26
CA ALA A 150 28.53 6.57 -31.27
C ALA A 150 27.08 6.59 -31.82
N ALA A 151 26.09 6.83 -30.97
CA ALA A 151 24.69 6.96 -31.37
C ALA A 151 24.46 8.21 -32.24
N ALA A 152 25.03 9.36 -31.87
CA ALA A 152 24.93 10.59 -32.65
C ALA A 152 25.57 10.44 -34.04
N GLU A 153 26.72 9.77 -34.14
CA GLU A 153 27.34 9.47 -35.43
C GLU A 153 26.53 8.49 -36.28
N ALA A 154 25.93 7.47 -35.65
CA ALA A 154 25.04 6.56 -36.35
C ALA A 154 23.80 7.27 -36.90
N LEU A 155 23.24 8.21 -36.14
CA LEU A 155 22.13 9.05 -36.59
C LEU A 155 22.53 9.95 -37.76
N ALA A 156 23.70 10.59 -37.69
CA ALA A 156 24.22 11.41 -38.78
C ALA A 156 24.33 10.61 -40.09
N ARG A 157 24.91 9.40 -40.04
CA ARG A 157 24.99 8.51 -41.21
C ARG A 157 23.62 8.14 -41.79
N ALA A 158 22.61 7.93 -40.93
CA ALA A 158 21.26 7.62 -41.38
C ALA A 158 20.58 8.83 -42.05
N GLU A 159 20.76 10.03 -41.50
CA GLU A 159 20.24 11.27 -42.07
C GLU A 159 20.92 11.62 -43.40
N ASP A 160 22.22 11.37 -43.55
CA ASP A 160 22.94 11.54 -44.82
C ASP A 160 22.42 10.61 -45.91
N ALA A 161 22.21 9.33 -45.60
CA ALA A 161 21.63 8.37 -46.54
C ALA A 161 20.21 8.79 -46.99
N LEU A 162 19.41 9.36 -46.09
CA LEU A 162 18.09 9.92 -46.43
C LEU A 162 18.21 11.18 -47.29
N ALA A 163 19.19 12.04 -47.02
CA ALA A 163 19.44 13.23 -47.83
C ALA A 163 19.84 12.86 -49.27
N GLU A 164 20.73 11.88 -49.45
CA GLU A 164 21.15 11.36 -50.76
C GLU A 164 19.95 10.83 -51.56
N HIS A 165 19.16 9.93 -50.95
CA HIS A 165 17.95 9.39 -51.58
C HIS A 165 16.94 10.48 -51.97
N HIS A 166 16.75 11.50 -51.12
CA HIS A 166 15.86 12.62 -51.46
C HIS A 166 16.41 13.54 -52.56
N GLY A 167 17.74 13.68 -52.65
CA GLY A 167 18.40 14.38 -53.75
C GLY A 167 18.23 13.67 -55.09
N GLU A 168 18.38 12.35 -55.12
CA GLU A 168 18.14 11.51 -56.31
C GLU A 168 16.70 11.61 -56.82
N HIS A 169 15.73 11.82 -55.92
CA HIS A 169 14.32 11.99 -56.26
C HIS A 169 13.87 13.45 -56.42
N HIS A 170 14.82 14.40 -56.57
CA HIS A 170 14.58 15.84 -56.76
C HIS A 170 13.71 16.49 -55.68
N ARG A 171 13.73 15.98 -54.44
CA ARG A 171 12.98 16.52 -53.29
C ARG A 171 13.86 17.46 -52.45
N THR A 172 14.24 18.57 -53.05
CA THR A 172 15.23 19.54 -52.53
C THR A 172 14.95 20.05 -51.11
N ARG A 173 13.67 20.26 -50.74
CA ARG A 173 13.30 20.67 -49.36
C ARG A 173 13.53 19.56 -48.32
N GLN A 174 13.32 18.30 -48.69
CA GLN A 174 13.52 17.16 -47.79
C GLN A 174 15.03 16.88 -47.63
N GLU A 175 15.77 16.90 -48.74
CA GLU A 175 17.25 16.82 -48.74
C GLU A 175 17.90 17.87 -47.82
N ALA A 176 17.50 19.15 -47.93
CA ALA A 176 18.03 20.21 -47.08
C ALA A 176 17.71 20.01 -45.58
N ALA A 177 16.53 19.49 -45.26
CA ALA A 177 16.13 19.20 -43.88
C ALA A 177 16.96 18.05 -43.27
N HIS A 178 17.22 16.99 -44.04
CA HIS A 178 18.07 15.88 -43.60
C HIS A 178 19.53 16.32 -43.44
N ARG A 179 20.10 17.11 -44.36
CA ARG A 179 21.45 17.69 -44.20
C ARG A 179 21.58 18.56 -42.95
N HIS A 180 20.54 19.34 -42.63
CA HIS A 180 20.54 20.12 -41.40
C HIS A 180 20.54 19.22 -40.14
N ARG A 181 19.79 18.12 -40.16
CA ARG A 181 19.79 17.13 -39.07
C ARG A 181 21.13 16.39 -38.94
N THR A 182 21.79 16.04 -40.04
CA THR A 182 23.16 15.50 -39.99
C THR A 182 24.11 16.48 -39.30
N ALA A 183 24.09 17.75 -39.69
CA ALA A 183 24.96 18.77 -39.09
C ALA A 183 24.70 18.94 -37.58
N GLN A 184 23.42 18.89 -37.17
CA GLN A 184 23.05 18.91 -35.74
C GLN A 184 23.58 17.68 -34.99
N ALA A 185 23.48 16.48 -35.58
CA ALA A 185 23.97 15.25 -34.97
C ALA A 185 25.50 15.23 -34.82
N HIS A 186 26.23 15.76 -35.81
CA HIS A 186 27.70 15.94 -35.70
C HIS A 186 28.07 16.96 -34.64
N ALA A 187 27.40 18.11 -34.58
CA ALA A 187 27.64 19.11 -33.53
C ALA A 187 27.36 18.54 -32.12
N ALA A 188 26.33 17.71 -31.97
CA ALA A 188 26.05 17.00 -30.72
C ALA A 188 27.18 16.00 -30.36
N ALA A 189 27.71 15.25 -31.32
CA ALA A 189 28.84 14.35 -31.09
C ALA A 189 30.12 15.11 -30.68
N GLU A 190 30.40 16.24 -31.32
CA GLU A 190 31.57 17.08 -31.01
C GLU A 190 31.50 17.70 -29.61
N THR A 191 30.35 18.25 -29.24
CA THR A 191 30.13 18.80 -27.89
C THR A 191 30.27 17.73 -26.79
N LEU A 192 29.78 16.51 -27.05
CA LEU A 192 29.94 15.38 -26.13
C LEU A 192 31.40 14.91 -26.00
N ARG A 193 32.22 15.04 -27.05
CA ARG A 193 33.66 14.79 -26.98
C ARG A 193 34.41 15.88 -26.21
N ALA A 194 34.10 17.14 -26.50
CA ALA A 194 34.75 18.29 -25.86
C ALA A 194 34.50 18.35 -24.35
N THR A 195 33.32 17.92 -23.90
CA THR A 195 32.96 17.86 -22.47
C THR A 195 33.60 16.71 -21.71
N GLY A 196 34.28 15.78 -22.41
CA GLY A 196 35.03 14.66 -21.82
C GLY A 196 36.53 14.92 -21.62
N GLU A 197 37.12 15.96 -22.22
CA GLU A 197 38.53 16.30 -21.99
C GLU A 197 38.71 17.00 -20.63
N PRO A 198 39.61 16.52 -19.74
CA PRO A 198 39.96 17.29 -18.55
C PRO A 198 40.67 18.59 -18.98
N PRO A 199 40.46 19.71 -18.26
CA PRO A 199 41.09 20.98 -18.61
C PRO A 199 42.62 20.82 -18.66
N LYS A 200 43.24 21.31 -19.74
CA LYS A 200 44.69 21.19 -19.98
C LYS A 200 45.55 21.98 -18.99
N ASP A 201 44.93 22.79 -18.13
CA ASP A 201 45.59 23.63 -17.13
C ASP A 201 45.25 23.19 -15.69
N ALA A 202 45.83 22.07 -15.26
CA ALA A 202 45.98 21.73 -13.84
C ALA A 202 47.19 20.81 -13.67
N ARG A 203 48.39 21.41 -13.69
CA ARG A 203 49.63 20.83 -13.17
C ARG A 203 50.09 21.65 -11.97
#